data_AF-A0A0A1XI37-F1
#
_entry.id   AF-A0A0A1XI37-F1
#
_cell.length_a   1.000
_cell.length_b   1.000
_cell.length_c   1.000
_cell.angle_alpha   90.00
_cell.angle_beta   90.00
_cell.angle_gamma   90.00
#
_symmetry.space_group_name_H-M   'P 1'
#
loop_
_entity.id
_entity.type
_entity.pdbx_description
1 polymer ?
#
loop_
_entity_poly.entity_id
_entity_poly.type
_entity_poly.pdbx_seq_one_letter_code
_entity_poly.pdbx_strand_id
1 'polypeptide(L)'
;GLFITLALLMALSTIFDCLYSYKRKQPNKLLVSFSIPKNLQQLLKIQHGHIPCLHGIRCLSLFWIIFLHCYLYRILSPNINAVDIKSWEQTPFSMIEQSGSIAVDSFFFLSGLLLIMVSFREMQKNDGKLNIPLMYIHRYLRLTPILAVAVLFYMSLFNYMGNGPIWKNLTVANKICDNTWWATLLYVQNYAAPGKLTLSFWSNFGVTLLVSVCLHLAVEAPVADIESYLLPRNKPKTAKRSTLPATTTISQQNLCE
;
A
#
# COMPACT_ATOMS: atom_id res chain seq x y z
N GLY A 1 -2.01 10.54 -22.98
CA GLY A 1 -3.42 10.89 -22.70
C GLY A 1 -3.74 10.80 -21.23
N LEU A 2 -3.99 9.59 -20.71
CA LEU A 2 -4.50 9.34 -19.36
C LEU A 2 -3.67 9.95 -18.20
N PHE A 3 -2.34 9.83 -18.23
CA PHE A 3 -1.49 10.42 -17.18
C PHE A 3 -1.51 11.95 -17.17
N ILE A 4 -1.62 12.57 -18.36
CA ILE A 4 -1.72 14.03 -18.49
C ILE A 4 -3.07 14.51 -17.96
N THR A 5 -4.16 13.80 -18.29
CA THR A 5 -5.50 14.13 -17.77
C THR A 5 -5.58 13.97 -16.25
N LEU A 6 -4.94 12.94 -15.67
CA LEU A 6 -4.84 12.78 -14.22
C LEU A 6 -4.03 13.90 -13.57
N ALA A 7 -2.88 14.27 -14.16
CA ALA A 7 -2.07 15.38 -13.66
C ALA A 7 -2.82 16.72 -13.71
N LEU A 8 -3.55 16.99 -14.80
CA LEU A 8 -4.39 18.18 -14.94
C LEU A 8 -5.52 18.18 -13.90
N LEU A 9 -6.19 17.05 -13.69
CA LEU A 9 -7.24 16.89 -12.69
C LEU A 9 -6.72 17.19 -11.28
N MET A 10 -5.55 16.64 -10.92
CA MET A 10 -4.90 16.90 -9.64
C MET A 10 -4.48 18.36 -9.48
N ALA A 11 -3.92 18.97 -10.53
CA ALA A 11 -3.53 20.37 -10.52
C ALA A 11 -4.75 21.28 -10.32
N LEU A 12 -5.82 21.06 -11.08
CA LEU A 12 -7.08 21.80 -10.96
C LEU A 12 -7.69 21.62 -9.56
N SER A 13 -7.79 20.39 -9.05
CA SER A 13 -8.32 20.11 -7.72
C SER A 13 -7.51 20.78 -6.61
N THR A 14 -6.18 20.76 -6.73
CA THR A 14 -5.27 21.42 -5.78
C THR A 14 -5.40 22.95 -5.83
N ILE A 15 -5.53 23.52 -7.03
CA ILE A 15 -5.79 24.97 -7.21
C ILE A 15 -7.15 25.33 -6.59
N PHE A 16 -8.20 24.56 -6.85
CA PHE A 16 -9.53 24.79 -6.27
C PHE A 16 -9.50 24.73 -4.74
N ASP A 17 -8.84 23.73 -4.16
CA ASP A 17 -8.70 23.59 -2.70
C ASP A 17 -7.92 24.77 -2.10
N CYS A 18 -6.82 25.18 -2.74
CA CYS A 18 -6.03 26.33 -2.31
C CYS A 18 -6.85 27.64 -2.35
N LEU A 19 -7.60 27.89 -3.44
CA LEU A 19 -8.46 29.06 -3.59
C LEU A 19 -9.62 29.07 -2.59
N TYR A 20 -10.23 27.92 -2.30
CA TYR A 20 -11.30 27.81 -1.31
C TYR A 20 -10.80 27.96 0.12
N SER A 21 -9.62 27.40 0.42
CA SER A 21 -8.93 27.57 1.70
C SER A 21 -8.57 29.03 1.95
N TYR A 22 -8.07 29.74 0.93
CA TYR A 22 -7.83 31.19 0.98
C TYR A 22 -9.12 31.98 1.21
N LYS A 23 -10.23 31.62 0.54
CA LYS A 23 -11.54 32.29 0.69
C LYS A 23 -12.35 31.85 1.92
N ARG A 24 -11.83 30.96 2.78
CA ARG A 24 -12.52 30.41 3.97
C ARG A 24 -13.94 29.89 3.71
N LYS A 25 -14.21 29.34 2.52
CA LYS A 25 -15.50 28.74 2.16
C LYS A 25 -15.43 27.21 2.28
N GLN A 26 -16.57 26.56 2.50
CA GLN A 26 -16.69 25.09 2.51
C GLN A 26 -16.66 24.58 1.05
N PRO A 27 -15.64 23.82 0.63
CA PRO A 27 -15.58 23.35 -0.75
C PRO A 27 -16.49 22.14 -0.98
N ASN A 28 -16.90 21.93 -2.23
CA ASN A 28 -17.61 20.73 -2.64
C ASN A 28 -16.69 19.51 -2.46
N LYS A 29 -17.12 18.54 -1.64
CA LYS A 29 -16.30 17.41 -1.19
C LYS A 29 -15.71 16.59 -2.36
N LEU A 30 -16.50 16.35 -3.41
CA LEU A 30 -16.06 15.62 -4.62
C LEU A 30 -14.95 16.33 -5.39
N LEU A 31 -15.00 17.68 -5.46
CA LEU A 31 -13.99 18.46 -6.19
C LEU A 31 -12.64 18.49 -5.47
N VAL A 32 -12.63 18.26 -4.15
CA VAL A 32 -11.44 18.27 -3.29
C VAL A 32 -10.90 16.86 -3.06
N SER A 33 -11.58 15.81 -3.52
CA SER A 33 -11.10 14.42 -3.37
C SER A 33 -9.77 14.16 -4.09
N PHE A 34 -9.43 14.94 -5.12
CA PHE A 34 -8.15 14.87 -5.86
C PHE A 34 -7.09 15.86 -5.36
N SER A 35 -7.32 16.55 -4.24
CA SER A 35 -6.40 17.55 -3.71
C SER A 35 -5.18 16.89 -3.05
N ILE A 36 -3.99 17.26 -3.52
CA ILE A 36 -2.72 16.77 -2.99
C ILE A 36 -2.54 17.11 -1.50
N PRO A 37 -2.68 18.37 -1.03
CA PRO A 37 -2.42 18.71 0.36
C PRO A 37 -3.34 17.94 1.33
N LYS A 38 -4.62 17.79 1.00
CA LYS A 38 -5.58 17.01 1.80
C LYS A 38 -5.17 15.54 1.87
N ASN A 39 -4.90 14.92 0.71
CA ASN A 39 -4.53 13.51 0.63
C ASN A 39 -3.18 13.23 1.32
N LEU A 40 -2.24 14.18 1.24
CA LEU A 40 -0.96 14.10 1.95
C LEU A 40 -1.12 14.24 3.46
N GLN A 41 -1.94 15.19 3.93
CA GLN A 41 -2.24 15.31 5.35
C GLN A 41 -2.92 14.05 5.89
N GLN A 42 -3.81 13.44 5.11
CA GLN A 42 -4.43 12.17 5.47
C GLN A 42 -3.41 11.02 5.52
N LEU A 43 -2.46 10.99 4.58
CA LEU A 43 -1.38 9.99 4.56
C LEU A 43 -0.45 10.11 5.78
N LEU A 44 -0.13 11.34 6.19
CA LEU A 44 0.73 11.62 7.35
C LEU A 44 -0.01 11.55 8.69
N LYS A 45 -1.34 11.42 8.67
CA LYS A 45 -2.15 11.38 9.88
C LYS A 45 -1.97 10.06 10.62
N ILE A 46 -1.44 10.13 11.82
CA ILE A 46 -1.33 8.98 12.73
C ILE A 46 -2.73 8.61 13.23
N GLN A 47 -3.14 7.35 13.03
CA GLN A 47 -4.39 6.83 13.54
C GLN A 47 -4.19 6.19 14.91
N HIS A 48 -4.95 6.63 15.91
CA HIS A 48 -4.99 6.04 17.24
C HIS A 48 -6.08 4.95 17.28
N GLY A 49 -5.78 3.77 17.84
CA GLY A 49 -6.72 2.64 17.95
C GLY A 49 -6.23 1.29 17.37
N HIS A 50 -5.03 1.27 16.81
CA HIS A 50 -4.31 0.06 16.40
C HIS A 50 -3.12 -0.20 17.32
N ILE A 51 -2.63 -1.44 17.33
CA ILE A 51 -1.49 -1.86 18.15
C ILE A 51 -0.22 -1.22 17.54
N PRO A 52 0.45 -0.25 18.21
CA PRO A 52 1.53 0.52 17.60
C PRO A 52 2.74 -0.35 17.21
N CYS A 53 3.07 -1.38 18.00
CA CYS A 53 4.19 -2.27 17.69
C CYS A 53 3.99 -3.01 16.36
N LEU A 54 2.75 -3.34 15.99
CA LEU A 54 2.45 -4.06 14.76
C LEU A 54 2.72 -3.19 13.53
N HIS A 55 2.49 -1.87 13.63
CA HIS A 55 2.91 -0.93 12.59
C HIS A 55 4.44 -0.87 12.45
N GLY A 56 5.17 -0.91 13.56
CA GLY A 56 6.64 -0.96 13.56
C GLY A 56 7.18 -2.23 12.89
N ILE A 57 6.66 -3.40 13.27
CA ILE A 57 7.07 -4.70 12.68
C ILE A 57 6.75 -4.71 11.18
N ARG A 58 5.59 -4.19 10.77
CA ARG A 58 5.25 -4.07 9.34
C ARG A 58 6.22 -3.18 8.58
N CYS A 59 6.67 -2.08 9.18
CA CYS A 59 7.67 -1.20 8.59
C CYS A 59 9.01 -1.92 8.41
N LEU A 60 9.49 -2.62 9.44
CA LEU A 60 10.72 -3.41 9.38
C LEU A 60 10.63 -4.54 8.34
N SER A 61 9.50 -5.24 8.27
CA SER A 61 9.24 -6.28 7.29
C SER A 61 9.23 -5.74 5.85
N LEU A 62 8.72 -4.53 5.61
CA LEU A 62 8.81 -3.87 4.31
C LEU A 62 10.25 -3.54 3.94
N PHE A 63 11.04 -2.97 4.86
CA PHE A 63 12.46 -2.73 4.62
C PHE A 63 13.22 -4.01 4.29
N TRP A 64 12.89 -5.11 4.96
CA TRP A 64 13.50 -6.41 4.68
C TRP A 64 13.18 -6.90 3.25
N ILE A 65 11.92 -6.82 2.81
CA ILE A 65 11.52 -7.16 1.43
C ILE A 65 12.23 -6.27 0.40
N ILE A 66 12.41 -4.98 0.72
CA ILE A 66 13.14 -4.04 -0.15
C ILE A 66 14.61 -4.47 -0.30
N PHE A 67 15.30 -4.77 0.81
CA PHE A 67 16.68 -5.25 0.76
C PHE A 67 16.82 -6.51 -0.07
N LEU A 68 15.90 -7.46 0.09
CA LEU A 68 15.82 -8.66 -0.75
C LEU A 68 15.73 -8.33 -2.24
N HIS A 69 14.83 -7.42 -2.65
CA HIS A 69 14.68 -7.08 -4.07
C HIS A 69 15.89 -6.35 -4.65
N CYS A 70 16.53 -5.46 -3.89
CA CYS A 70 17.78 -4.83 -4.28
C CYS A 70 18.90 -5.88 -4.48
N TYR A 71 18.99 -6.85 -3.56
CA TYR A 71 19.95 -7.94 -3.65
C TYR A 71 19.69 -8.86 -4.85
N LEU A 72 18.44 -9.27 -5.09
CA LEU A 72 18.04 -10.05 -6.26
C LEU A 72 18.39 -9.33 -7.56
N TYR A 73 18.12 -8.02 -7.64
CA TYR A 73 18.50 -7.25 -8.82
C TYR A 73 20.02 -7.20 -9.00
N ARG A 74 20.77 -7.05 -7.91
CA ARG A 74 22.23 -7.08 -7.94
C ARG A 74 22.78 -8.43 -8.41
N ILE A 75 22.13 -9.55 -8.13
CA ILE A 75 22.58 -10.86 -8.64
C ILE A 75 22.14 -11.10 -10.10
N LEU A 76 20.91 -10.72 -10.45
CA LEU A 76 20.32 -11.01 -11.76
C LEU A 76 20.79 -10.05 -12.86
N SER A 77 21.28 -8.86 -12.48
CA SER A 77 21.80 -7.88 -13.43
C SER A 77 23.26 -8.16 -13.82
N PRO A 78 23.71 -7.71 -15.00
CA PRO A 78 25.12 -7.77 -15.36
C PRO A 78 25.95 -6.88 -14.42
N ASN A 79 26.97 -7.47 -13.79
CA ASN A 79 27.87 -6.77 -12.87
C ASN A 79 29.32 -6.84 -13.34
N ILE A 80 30.02 -5.71 -13.23
CA ILE A 80 31.44 -5.61 -13.55
C ILE A 80 32.29 -6.32 -12.48
N ASN A 81 31.86 -6.27 -11.22
CA ASN A 81 32.54 -6.89 -10.08
C ASN A 81 31.76 -8.08 -9.50
N ALA A 82 31.67 -9.18 -10.24
CA ALA A 82 31.01 -10.39 -9.74
C ALA A 82 31.70 -10.99 -8.50
N VAL A 83 33.00 -10.73 -8.33
CA VAL A 83 33.79 -11.21 -7.17
C VAL A 83 33.32 -10.56 -5.87
N ASP A 84 32.96 -9.27 -5.89
CA ASP A 84 32.45 -8.54 -4.71
C ASP A 84 31.05 -9.02 -4.28
N ILE A 85 30.27 -9.54 -5.22
CA ILE A 85 28.97 -10.16 -4.91
C ILE A 85 29.19 -11.48 -4.18
N LYS A 86 30.13 -12.29 -4.67
CA LYS A 86 30.44 -13.60 -4.09
C LYS A 86 31.08 -13.49 -2.70
N SER A 87 31.96 -12.50 -2.49
CA SER A 87 32.54 -12.26 -1.16
C SER A 87 31.48 -11.76 -0.17
N TRP A 88 30.53 -10.93 -0.62
CA TRP A 88 29.38 -10.49 0.19
C TRP A 88 28.47 -11.65 0.59
N GLU A 89 28.16 -12.56 -0.35
CA GLU A 89 27.30 -13.72 -0.12
C GLU A 89 27.81 -14.63 1.02
N GLN A 90 29.13 -14.69 1.21
CA GLN A 90 29.77 -15.46 2.27
C GLN A 90 29.73 -14.79 3.65
N THR A 91 29.29 -13.54 3.73
CA THR A 91 29.15 -12.83 5.01
C THR A 91 27.87 -13.26 5.73
N PRO A 92 27.87 -13.35 7.08
CA PRO A 92 26.68 -13.71 7.85
C PRO A 92 25.54 -12.70 7.69
N PHE A 93 25.85 -11.44 7.36
CA PHE A 93 24.83 -10.42 7.13
C PHE A 93 24.03 -10.68 5.85
N SER A 94 24.65 -11.25 4.81
CA SER A 94 23.94 -11.61 3.57
C SER A 94 22.88 -12.70 3.80
N MET A 95 22.94 -13.46 4.90
CA MET A 95 21.90 -14.44 5.23
C MET A 95 20.52 -13.81 5.42
N ILE A 96 20.45 -12.55 5.89
CA ILE A 96 19.19 -11.81 6.03
C ILE A 96 18.59 -11.58 4.64
N GLU A 97 19.41 -11.27 3.63
CA GLU A 97 18.98 -11.06 2.26
C GLU A 97 18.63 -12.37 1.56
N GLN A 98 19.39 -13.44 1.81
CA GLN A 98 19.15 -14.77 1.22
C GLN A 98 17.88 -15.44 1.77
N SER A 99 17.52 -15.14 3.03
CA SER A 99 16.30 -15.65 3.69
C SER A 99 15.02 -14.92 3.25
N GLY A 100 14.95 -14.48 2.00
CA GLY A 100 13.88 -13.64 1.47
C GLY A 100 12.48 -14.25 1.56
N SER A 101 12.36 -15.58 1.47
CA SER A 101 11.08 -16.29 1.63
C SER A 101 10.46 -16.01 3.00
N ILE A 102 11.28 -16.06 4.06
CA ILE A 102 10.85 -15.79 5.44
C ILE A 102 10.36 -14.35 5.60
N ALA A 103 11.00 -13.39 4.91
CA ALA A 103 10.60 -11.99 4.92
C ALA A 103 9.19 -11.80 4.33
N VAL A 104 8.93 -12.44 3.18
CA VAL A 104 7.64 -12.39 2.49
C VAL A 104 6.54 -13.10 3.28
N ASP A 105 6.84 -14.27 3.84
CA ASP A 105 5.91 -15.02 4.68
C ASP A 105 5.51 -14.23 5.93
N SER A 106 6.48 -13.59 6.59
CA SER A 106 6.25 -12.71 7.74
C SER A 106 5.33 -11.54 7.39
N PHE A 107 5.54 -10.92 6.22
CA PHE A 107 4.70 -9.82 5.75
C PHE A 107 3.25 -10.25 5.48
N PHE A 108 3.07 -11.41 4.83
CA PHE A 108 1.74 -11.97 4.57
C PHE A 108 1.03 -12.36 5.87
N PHE A 109 1.75 -12.95 6.82
CA PHE A 109 1.22 -13.29 8.13
C PHE A 109 0.70 -12.06 8.87
N LEU A 110 1.50 -10.99 8.96
CA LEU A 110 1.09 -9.74 9.60
C LEU A 110 -0.11 -9.08 8.90
N SER A 111 -0.13 -9.11 7.57
CA SER A 111 -1.24 -8.58 6.78
C SER A 111 -2.54 -9.36 7.02
N GLY A 112 -2.46 -10.69 7.10
CA GLY A 112 -3.58 -11.57 7.42
C GLY A 112 -4.09 -11.39 8.86
N LEU A 113 -3.17 -11.28 9.82
CA LEU A 113 -3.49 -11.02 11.23
C LEU A 113 -4.30 -9.73 11.40
N LEU A 114 -3.86 -8.64 10.77
CA LEU A 114 -4.56 -7.36 10.78
C LEU A 114 -5.97 -7.46 10.17
N LEU A 115 -6.09 -8.15 9.04
CA LEU A 115 -7.38 -8.35 8.38
C LEU A 115 -8.35 -9.08 9.32
N ILE A 116 -7.91 -10.18 9.93
CA ILE A 116 -8.71 -10.96 10.88
C ILE A 116 -9.09 -10.13 12.12
N MET A 117 -8.16 -9.35 12.69
CA MET A 117 -8.45 -8.47 13.83
C MET A 117 -9.55 -7.45 13.51
N VAL A 118 -9.50 -6.84 12.31
CA VAL A 118 -10.54 -5.89 11.88
C VAL A 118 -11.86 -6.61 11.64
N SER A 119 -11.85 -7.76 10.97
CA SER A 119 -13.06 -8.57 10.73
C SER A 119 -13.72 -9.02 12.04
N PHE A 120 -12.94 -9.44 13.05
CA PHE A 120 -13.46 -9.78 14.38
C PHE A 120 -14.11 -8.58 15.08
N ARG A 121 -13.48 -7.41 15.02
CA ARG A 121 -14.06 -6.17 15.59
C ARG A 121 -15.39 -5.81 14.91
N GLU A 122 -15.52 -6.02 13.60
CA GLU A 122 -16.77 -5.77 12.88
C GLU A 122 -17.84 -6.81 13.21
N MET A 123 -17.47 -8.09 13.37
CA MET A 123 -18.40 -9.14 13.81
C MET A 123 -18.93 -8.89 15.23
N GLN A 124 -18.07 -8.43 16.15
CA GLN A 124 -18.50 -8.04 17.50
C GLN A 124 -19.52 -6.89 17.49
N LYS A 125 -19.44 -5.98 16.52
CA LYS A 125 -20.38 -4.85 16.39
C LYS A 125 -21.70 -5.23 15.72
N ASN A 126 -21.69 -6.25 14.88
CA ASN A 126 -22.83 -6.66 14.05
C ASN A 126 -23.48 -7.97 14.53
N ASP A 127 -23.42 -8.28 15.83
CA ASP A 127 -24.02 -9.47 16.43
C ASP A 127 -23.60 -10.78 15.72
N GLY A 128 -22.31 -10.89 15.37
CA GLY A 128 -21.74 -12.05 14.68
C GLY A 128 -21.98 -12.10 13.16
N LYS A 129 -22.66 -11.12 12.57
CA LYS A 129 -22.92 -11.08 11.11
C LYS A 129 -21.75 -10.43 10.36
N LEU A 130 -21.16 -11.16 9.43
CA LEU A 130 -20.15 -10.64 8.50
C LEU A 130 -20.64 -10.77 7.06
N ASN A 131 -20.75 -9.65 6.36
CA ASN A 131 -21.01 -9.64 4.93
C ASN A 131 -19.71 -9.94 4.17
N ILE A 132 -19.38 -11.23 4.05
CA ILE A 132 -18.17 -11.71 3.35
C ILE A 132 -18.09 -11.13 1.92
N PRO A 133 -19.16 -11.15 1.10
CA PRO A 133 -19.10 -10.58 -0.25
C PRO A 133 -18.75 -9.09 -0.27
N LEU A 134 -19.33 -8.32 0.66
CA LEU A 134 -19.07 -6.88 0.78
C LEU A 134 -17.62 -6.60 1.20
N MET A 135 -17.06 -7.41 2.11
CA MET A 135 -15.65 -7.32 2.51
C MET A 135 -14.70 -7.52 1.32
N TYR A 136 -14.97 -8.49 0.45
CA TYR A 136 -14.18 -8.72 -0.77
C TYR A 136 -14.38 -7.62 -1.81
N ILE A 137 -15.59 -7.08 -1.96
CA ILE A 137 -15.86 -5.93 -2.85
C ILE A 137 -15.07 -4.71 -2.41
N HIS A 138 -15.12 -4.34 -1.12
CA HIS A 138 -14.30 -3.26 -0.57
C HIS A 138 -12.80 -3.48 -0.81
N ARG A 139 -12.34 -4.73 -0.62
CA ARG A 139 -10.93 -5.08 -0.88
C ARG A 139 -10.56 -4.92 -2.35
N TYR A 140 -11.44 -5.35 -3.26
CA TYR A 140 -11.23 -5.27 -4.70
C TYR A 140 -11.24 -3.81 -5.19
N LEU A 141 -12.21 -3.01 -4.75
CA LEU A 141 -12.32 -1.59 -5.10
C LEU A 141 -11.15 -0.76 -4.58
N ARG A 142 -10.52 -1.17 -3.49
CA ARG A 142 -9.34 -0.49 -2.95
C ARG A 142 -8.04 -0.86 -3.68
N LEU A 143 -7.81 -2.14 -3.98
CA LEU A 143 -6.54 -2.62 -4.54
C LEU A 143 -6.47 -2.57 -6.08
N THR A 144 -7.59 -2.78 -6.75
CA THR A 144 -7.60 -2.88 -8.22
C THR A 144 -7.27 -1.57 -8.94
N PRO A 145 -7.75 -0.38 -8.51
CA PRO A 145 -7.47 0.87 -9.22
C PRO A 145 -5.99 1.22 -9.26
N ILE A 146 -5.27 1.02 -8.14
CA ILE A 146 -3.83 1.28 -8.11
C ILE A 146 -3.07 0.29 -8.98
N LEU A 147 -3.48 -0.98 -8.97
CA LEU A 147 -2.90 -2.02 -9.81
C LEU A 147 -3.15 -1.75 -11.30
N ALA A 148 -4.36 -1.31 -11.67
CA ALA A 148 -4.71 -0.99 -13.05
C ALA A 148 -3.89 0.17 -13.60
N VAL A 149 -3.74 1.25 -12.82
CA VAL A 149 -2.90 2.38 -13.25
C VAL A 149 -1.42 2.00 -13.29
N ALA A 150 -0.95 1.14 -12.36
CA ALA A 150 0.41 0.60 -12.41
C ALA A 150 0.64 -0.23 -13.68
N VAL A 151 -0.25 -1.17 -14.03
CA VAL A 151 -0.17 -1.97 -15.27
C VAL A 151 -0.17 -1.06 -16.50
N LEU A 152 -1.06 -0.08 -16.56
CA LEU A 152 -1.08 0.91 -17.66
C LEU A 152 0.22 1.72 -17.74
N PHE A 153 0.81 2.06 -16.61
CA PHE A 153 2.10 2.75 -16.55
C PHE A 153 3.22 1.91 -17.18
N TYR A 154 3.26 0.60 -16.93
CA TYR A 154 4.25 -0.29 -17.57
C TYR A 154 4.07 -0.41 -19.07
N MET A 155 2.83 -0.62 -19.51
CA MET A 155 2.55 -0.81 -20.93
C MET A 155 2.87 0.45 -21.74
N SER A 156 2.65 1.64 -21.15
CA SER A 156 2.75 2.91 -21.89
C SER A 156 4.00 3.71 -21.56
N LEU A 157 4.14 4.22 -20.33
CA LEU A 157 5.12 5.24 -19.98
C LEU A 157 6.51 4.66 -19.71
N PHE A 158 6.56 3.49 -19.09
CA PHE A 158 7.80 2.87 -18.65
C PHE A 158 8.75 2.56 -19.82
N ASN A 159 8.25 2.24 -21.01
CA ASN A 159 9.11 2.02 -22.18
C ASN A 159 9.94 3.27 -22.58
N TYR A 160 9.46 4.47 -22.27
CA TYR A 160 10.08 5.75 -22.66
C TYR A 160 10.93 6.41 -21.56
N MET A 161 10.99 5.84 -20.36
CA MET A 161 11.69 6.46 -19.22
C MET A 161 13.22 6.32 -19.25
N GLY A 162 13.77 5.50 -20.14
CA GLY A 162 15.20 5.22 -20.18
C GLY A 162 15.69 4.88 -21.58
N ASN A 163 17.00 4.97 -21.76
CA ASN A 163 17.70 4.60 -22.98
C ASN A 163 18.92 3.75 -22.61
N GLY A 164 19.18 2.70 -23.38
CA GLY A 164 20.38 1.86 -23.20
C GLY A 164 20.14 0.37 -23.47
N PRO A 165 21.21 -0.43 -23.60
CA PRO A 165 21.11 -1.86 -23.88
C PRO A 165 20.46 -2.65 -22.74
N ILE A 166 20.72 -2.28 -21.47
CA ILE A 166 20.05 -2.86 -20.29
C ILE A 166 18.56 -2.51 -20.30
N TRP A 167 18.23 -1.27 -20.68
CA TRP A 167 16.83 -0.83 -20.80
C TRP A 167 16.07 -1.61 -21.87
N LYS A 168 16.72 -2.01 -22.98
CA LYS A 168 16.10 -2.86 -24.00
C LYS A 168 15.73 -4.25 -23.48
N ASN A 169 16.54 -4.85 -22.59
CA ASN A 169 16.18 -6.11 -21.95
C ASN A 169 14.97 -5.95 -21.01
N LEU A 170 14.90 -4.81 -20.34
CA LEU A 170 13.79 -4.45 -19.45
C LEU A 170 12.47 -4.23 -20.22
N THR A 171 12.52 -3.64 -21.42
CA THR A 171 11.32 -3.45 -22.27
C THR A 171 10.80 -4.73 -22.90
N VAL A 172 11.64 -5.76 -23.09
CA VAL A 172 11.18 -7.10 -23.51
C VAL A 172 10.29 -7.74 -22.44
N ALA A 173 10.60 -7.54 -21.16
CA ALA A 173 9.74 -7.99 -20.06
C ALA A 173 8.37 -7.28 -20.08
N ASN A 174 8.29 -6.03 -20.55
CA ASN A 174 7.01 -5.32 -20.71
C ASN A 174 6.14 -5.94 -21.82
N LYS A 175 6.72 -6.43 -22.92
CA LYS A 175 5.95 -7.13 -23.97
C LYS A 175 5.25 -8.39 -23.46
N ILE A 176 5.80 -9.02 -22.43
CA ILE A 176 5.14 -10.16 -21.77
C ILE A 176 3.90 -9.67 -21.01
N CYS A 177 4.00 -8.51 -20.35
CA CYS A 177 2.90 -7.84 -19.66
C CYS A 177 1.76 -7.47 -20.63
N ASP A 178 2.07 -7.07 -21.88
CA ASP A 178 1.05 -6.75 -22.90
C ASP A 178 0.10 -7.91 -23.22
N ASN A 179 0.54 -9.16 -23.02
CA ASN A 179 -0.30 -10.34 -23.25
C ASN A 179 -0.94 -10.91 -21.98
N THR A 180 -0.47 -10.49 -20.79
CA THR A 180 -0.90 -11.05 -19.49
C THR A 180 -1.51 -10.01 -18.55
N TRP A 181 -1.72 -8.77 -18.98
CA TRP A 181 -2.28 -7.69 -18.16
C TRP A 181 -3.62 -8.07 -17.50
N TRP A 182 -4.48 -8.78 -18.23
CA TRP A 182 -5.80 -9.23 -17.75
C TRP A 182 -5.65 -10.21 -16.58
N ALA A 183 -4.65 -11.10 -16.62
CA ALA A 183 -4.37 -12.05 -15.55
C ALA A 183 -3.89 -11.34 -14.29
N THR A 184 -3.11 -10.26 -14.44
CA THR A 184 -2.70 -9.39 -13.34
C THR A 184 -3.89 -8.66 -12.71
N LEU A 185 -4.81 -8.11 -13.51
CA LEU A 185 -6.02 -7.43 -13.00
C LEU A 185 -7.01 -8.37 -12.30
N LEU A 186 -7.08 -9.63 -12.75
CA LEU A 186 -7.92 -10.65 -12.14
C LEU A 186 -7.25 -11.40 -10.99
N TYR A 187 -5.99 -11.07 -10.64
CA TYR A 187 -5.21 -11.75 -9.59
C TYR A 187 -5.02 -13.27 -9.83
N VAL A 188 -4.97 -13.70 -11.10
CA VAL A 188 -4.78 -15.12 -11.49
C VAL A 188 -3.44 -15.38 -12.17
N GLN A 189 -2.47 -14.47 -11.99
CA GLN A 189 -1.15 -14.54 -12.63
C GLN A 189 -0.39 -15.83 -12.33
N ASN A 190 -0.55 -16.39 -11.12
CA ASN A 190 0.12 -17.62 -10.72
C ASN A 190 -0.39 -18.85 -11.50
N TYR A 191 -1.61 -18.79 -12.03
CA TYR A 191 -2.23 -19.88 -12.79
C TYR A 191 -2.16 -19.65 -14.30
N ALA A 192 -2.40 -18.42 -14.75
CA ALA A 192 -2.49 -18.08 -16.17
C ALA A 192 -1.11 -17.83 -16.83
N ALA A 193 -0.08 -17.47 -16.06
CA ALA A 193 1.23 -17.12 -16.59
C ALA A 193 2.38 -17.45 -15.61
N PRO A 194 2.55 -18.72 -15.19
CA PRO A 194 3.65 -19.10 -14.30
C PRO A 194 5.02 -18.75 -14.92
N GLY A 195 5.89 -18.14 -14.13
CA GLY A 195 7.27 -17.79 -14.54
C GLY A 195 7.43 -16.52 -15.39
N LYS A 196 6.33 -15.83 -15.75
CA LYS A 196 6.34 -14.59 -16.55
C LYS A 196 6.23 -13.32 -15.70
N LEU A 197 6.51 -13.43 -14.39
CA LEU A 197 6.33 -12.32 -13.46
C LEU A 197 7.30 -11.19 -13.80
N THR A 198 6.77 -9.96 -13.85
CA THR A 198 7.53 -8.71 -13.96
C THR A 198 8.29 -8.44 -12.65
N LEU A 199 9.30 -9.28 -12.37
CA LEU A 199 10.20 -9.17 -11.22
C LEU A 199 11.06 -7.91 -11.25
N SER A 200 11.14 -7.23 -12.40
CA SER A 200 12.17 -6.23 -12.65
C SER A 200 11.87 -4.85 -12.08
N PHE A 201 10.65 -4.56 -11.62
CA PHE A 201 10.28 -3.24 -11.09
C PHE A 201 10.91 -2.94 -9.72
N TRP A 202 11.01 -3.95 -8.85
CA TRP A 202 11.41 -3.74 -7.44
C TRP A 202 12.90 -3.40 -7.27
N SER A 203 13.64 -3.34 -8.36
CA SER A 203 15.07 -3.04 -8.42
C SER A 203 15.45 -1.65 -7.91
N ASN A 204 14.63 -0.63 -8.17
CA ASN A 204 14.98 0.75 -7.83
C ASN A 204 14.06 1.33 -6.77
N PHE A 205 14.41 1.09 -5.49
CA PHE A 205 13.66 1.51 -4.30
C PHE A 205 13.16 2.97 -4.37
N GLY A 206 13.99 3.91 -4.83
CA GLY A 206 13.62 5.32 -4.91
C GLY A 206 12.53 5.61 -5.95
N VAL A 207 12.64 5.02 -7.14
CA VAL A 207 11.62 5.16 -8.20
C VAL A 207 10.34 4.43 -7.80
N THR A 208 10.45 3.25 -7.20
CA THR A 208 9.30 2.47 -6.73
C THR A 208 8.53 3.19 -5.63
N LEU A 209 9.23 3.77 -4.65
CA LEU A 209 8.60 4.56 -3.58
C LEU A 209 7.92 5.80 -4.15
N LEU A 210 8.61 6.54 -5.03
CA LEU A 210 8.07 7.75 -5.64
C LEU A 210 6.83 7.45 -6.48
N VAL A 211 6.89 6.44 -7.35
CA VAL A 211 5.75 6.01 -8.17
C VAL A 211 4.61 5.52 -7.27
N SER A 212 4.89 4.75 -6.22
CA SER A 212 3.88 4.29 -5.26
C SER A 212 3.19 5.46 -4.55
N VAL A 213 3.94 6.46 -4.08
CA VAL A 213 3.38 7.65 -3.42
C VAL A 213 2.54 8.47 -4.41
N CYS A 214 3.03 8.66 -5.63
CA CYS A 214 2.28 9.35 -6.68
C CYS A 214 0.97 8.63 -7.00
N LEU A 215 1.00 7.31 -7.19
CA LEU A 215 -0.20 6.51 -7.45
C LEU A 215 -1.18 6.52 -6.28
N HIS A 216 -0.67 6.52 -5.05
CA HIS A 216 -1.52 6.64 -3.85
C HIS A 216 -2.26 7.98 -3.83
N LEU A 217 -1.55 9.09 -4.06
CA LEU A 217 -2.13 10.43 -4.03
C LEU A 217 -3.08 10.69 -5.22
N ALA A 218 -2.74 10.16 -6.40
CA ALA A 218 -3.47 10.39 -7.64
C ALA A 218 -4.71 9.50 -7.79
N VAL A 219 -4.69 8.30 -7.21
CA VAL A 219 -5.69 7.26 -7.49
C VAL A 219 -6.29 6.68 -6.20
N GLU A 220 -5.47 6.12 -5.30
CA GLU A 220 -6.01 5.42 -4.12
C GLU A 220 -6.78 6.36 -3.18
N ALA A 221 -6.21 7.50 -2.82
CA ALA A 221 -6.84 8.44 -1.90
C ALA A 221 -8.16 9.04 -2.44
N PRO A 222 -8.25 9.50 -3.70
CA PRO A 222 -9.52 9.94 -4.28
C PRO A 222 -10.56 8.82 -4.38
N VAL A 223 -10.15 7.62 -4.81
CA VAL A 223 -11.05 6.47 -4.92
C VAL A 223 -11.59 6.05 -3.56
N ALA A 224 -10.75 6.04 -2.52
CA ALA A 224 -11.18 5.72 -1.16
C ALA A 224 -12.15 6.76 -0.59
N ASP A 225 -11.96 8.05 -0.91
CA ASP A 225 -12.89 9.12 -0.54
C ASP A 225 -14.25 8.86 -1.26
N ILE A 226 -14.24 8.62 -2.57
CA ILE A 226 -15.42 8.27 -3.39
C ILE A 226 -16.16 7.03 -2.88
N GLU A 227 -15.43 5.96 -2.57
CA GLU A 227 -15.97 4.72 -2.02
C GLU A 227 -16.70 4.97 -0.69
N SER A 228 -16.13 5.80 0.18
CA SER A 228 -16.74 6.14 1.47
C SER A 228 -18.06 6.92 1.33
N TYR A 229 -18.30 7.56 0.18
CA TYR A 229 -19.55 8.23 -0.15
C TYR A 229 -20.58 7.27 -0.76
N LEU A 230 -20.14 6.35 -1.63
CA LEU A 230 -21.03 5.43 -2.34
C LEU A 230 -21.49 4.25 -1.48
N LEU A 231 -20.62 3.74 -0.60
CA LEU A 231 -20.91 2.58 0.24
C LEU A 231 -21.13 3.03 1.69
N PRO A 232 -22.34 2.87 2.24
CA PRO A 232 -22.60 3.23 3.63
C PRO A 232 -21.77 2.34 4.55
N ARG A 233 -20.77 2.94 5.19
CA ARG A 233 -20.06 2.31 6.30
C ARG A 233 -21.03 2.29 7.48
N ASN A 234 -21.41 1.10 7.97
CA ASN A 234 -22.16 0.99 9.21
C ASN A 234 -21.39 1.74 10.30
N LYS A 235 -21.87 2.93 10.68
CA LYS A 235 -21.31 3.66 11.81
C LYS A 235 -21.51 2.79 13.04
N PRO A 236 -20.51 2.67 13.93
CA PRO A 236 -20.71 1.96 15.17
C PRO A 236 -21.91 2.59 15.89
N LYS A 237 -22.89 1.77 16.27
CA LYS A 237 -23.85 2.15 17.30
C LYS A 237 -22.99 2.55 18.49
N THR A 238 -23.00 3.82 18.87
CA THR A 238 -22.37 4.30 20.09
C THR A 238 -22.95 3.48 21.23
N ALA A 239 -22.19 2.52 21.74
CA ALA A 239 -22.55 1.83 22.97
C ALA A 239 -22.69 2.90 24.04
N LYS A 240 -23.91 3.11 24.54
CA LYS A 240 -24.16 3.93 25.72
C LYS A 240 -23.22 3.39 26.79
N ARG A 241 -22.27 4.24 27.22
CA ARG A 241 -21.47 4.00 28.41
C ARG A 241 -22.45 3.89 29.57
N SER A 242 -22.80 2.66 29.95
CA SER A 242 -23.52 2.41 31.20
C SER A 242 -22.60 2.89 32.31
N THR A 243 -23.00 3.98 32.94
CA THR A 243 -22.45 4.48 34.20
C THR A 243 -22.47 3.34 35.21
N LEU A 244 -21.32 2.73 35.49
CA LEU A 244 -21.14 2.01 36.75
C LEU A 244 -20.90 3.06 37.85
N PRO A 245 -21.52 2.92 39.04
CA PRO A 245 -21.43 3.91 40.10
C PRO A 245 -20.01 4.00 40.66
N ALA A 246 -19.63 5.21 41.07
CA ALA A 246 -18.40 5.50 41.78
C ALA A 246 -18.20 4.54 42.97
N THR A 247 -17.07 3.84 43.01
CA THR A 247 -16.60 3.20 44.24
C THR A 247 -15.50 4.06 44.84
N THR A 248 -15.83 4.49 46.04
CA THR A 248 -15.15 5.29 47.05
C THR A 248 -13.67 4.94 47.23
N THR A 249 -12.87 5.99 47.41
CA THR A 249 -11.52 6.01 47.97
C THR A 249 -11.36 5.12 49.20
N ILE A 250 -10.36 4.22 49.21
CA ILE A 250 -9.72 3.71 50.44
C ILE A 250 -8.20 3.75 50.25
N SER A 251 -7.55 4.23 51.31
CA SER A 251 -6.16 4.63 51.53
C SER A 251 -5.08 3.60 51.19
N GLN A 252 -3.94 4.09 50.71
CA GLN A 252 -2.65 3.43 50.85
C GLN A 252 -2.28 3.30 52.33
N GLN A 253 -2.18 2.08 52.84
CA GLN A 253 -1.32 1.72 53.97
C GLN A 253 -1.23 0.19 54.08
N ASN A 254 -0.01 -0.31 54.23
CA ASN A 254 0.40 -1.65 54.65
C ASN A 254 0.49 -2.74 53.57
N LEU A 255 1.73 -2.96 53.09
CA LEU A 255 2.33 -4.27 52.82
C LEU A 255 3.84 -4.09 52.54
N CYS A 256 4.57 -3.76 53.61
CA CYS A 256 5.98 -4.09 53.81
C CYS A 256 6.05 -4.68 55.21
N GLU A 257 5.93 -6.00 55.30
CA GLU A 257 6.62 -6.90 56.23
C GLU A 257 6.84 -8.23 55.49
#